data_AF-A0A0L6TXQ1-F1
#
_entry.id   AF-A0A0L6TXQ1-F1
#
_cell.length_a   1.000
_cell.length_b   1.000
_cell.length_c   1.000
_cell.angle_alpha   90.00
_cell.angle_beta   90.00
_cell.angle_gamma   90.00
#
_symmetry.space_group_name_H-M   'P 1'
#
loop_
_entity.id
_entity.type
_entity.pdbx_description
1 polymer ?
#
loop_
_entity_poly.entity_id
_entity_poly.type
_entity_poly.pdbx_seq_one_letter_code
_entity_poly.pdbx_strand_id
1 'polypeptide(L)'
;MAENCWEYEDYEFDNRVINLMWTICGNYEAEMSRNEKTNLSKNAALYFGIIAGGRRKYVDWQLINQYVEWRSYTGFSREKLQTILLPAINAMAINLLSVERTGIADIQKEACLEIINLLKSPITDCLSDELDFSVFAILAGKIITERQDIRELAFELISVAKTKDIQYLIEKIDEVYIKIF
;
A
#
# COMPACT_ATOMS: atom_id res chain seq x y z
N MET A 1 16.61 -6.61 22.64
CA MET A 1 17.06 -7.19 21.35
C MET A 1 15.96 -8.08 20.80
N ALA A 2 15.01 -7.51 20.05
CA ALA A 2 14.01 -8.23 19.23
C ALA A 2 13.16 -7.21 18.42
N GLU A 3 13.78 -6.21 17.78
CA GLU A 3 13.03 -5.09 17.18
C GLU A 3 12.91 -5.14 15.65
N ASN A 4 13.57 -6.08 14.97
CA ASN A 4 13.66 -6.08 13.50
C ASN A 4 13.27 -7.36 12.76
N CYS A 5 12.92 -8.45 13.44
CA CYS A 5 12.53 -9.69 12.77
C CYS A 5 11.15 -9.58 12.13
N TRP A 6 11.01 -10.10 10.91
CA TRP A 6 9.71 -10.59 10.50
C TRP A 6 9.38 -11.82 11.36
N GLU A 7 8.11 -12.11 11.59
CA GLU A 7 7.71 -13.17 12.54
C GLU A 7 7.99 -14.60 12.03
N TYR A 8 8.77 -14.76 10.97
CA TYR A 8 9.07 -16.05 10.37
C TYR A 8 10.20 -16.83 11.06
N GLU A 9 10.87 -16.25 12.07
CA GLU A 9 12.11 -16.79 12.68
C GLU A 9 13.17 -17.19 11.62
N ASP A 10 13.11 -16.59 10.43
CA ASP A 10 13.88 -16.92 9.24
C ASP A 10 14.70 -15.69 8.80
N TYR A 11 15.86 -15.51 9.44
CA TYR A 11 16.74 -14.36 9.21
C TYR A 11 17.21 -14.24 7.74
N GLU A 12 17.32 -15.36 7.02
CA GLU A 12 17.70 -15.33 5.61
C GLU A 12 16.58 -14.73 4.76
N PHE A 13 15.34 -15.14 5.03
CA PHE A 13 14.16 -14.56 4.37
C PHE A 13 14.01 -13.07 4.68
N ASP A 14 14.19 -12.66 5.94
CA ASP A 14 14.13 -11.26 6.36
C ASP A 14 15.13 -10.39 5.57
N ASN A 15 16.37 -10.87 5.48
CA ASN A 15 17.42 -10.22 4.70
C ASN A 15 17.06 -10.16 3.21
N ARG A 16 16.42 -11.20 2.67
CA ARG A 16 15.99 -11.21 1.27
C ARG A 16 14.92 -10.15 1.00
N VAL A 17 13.95 -9.96 1.88
CA VAL A 17 12.92 -8.92 1.73
C VAL A 17 13.56 -7.53 1.79
N ILE A 18 14.49 -7.30 2.71
CA ILE A 18 15.22 -6.03 2.83
C ILE A 18 16.09 -5.77 1.59
N ASN A 19 16.83 -6.78 1.12
CA ASN A 19 17.64 -6.68 -0.09
C ASN A 19 16.79 -6.36 -1.33
N LEU A 20 15.56 -6.90 -1.41
CA LEU A 20 14.62 -6.60 -2.48
C LEU A 20 14.19 -5.13 -2.43
N MET A 21 13.84 -4.61 -1.25
CA MET A 21 13.54 -3.20 -1.05
C MET A 21 14.71 -2.31 -1.50
N TRP A 22 15.93 -2.59 -1.04
CA TRP A 22 17.15 -1.86 -1.41
C TRP A 22 17.42 -1.87 -2.92
N THR A 23 17.28 -3.04 -3.55
CA THR A 23 17.46 -3.17 -5.01
C THR A 23 16.46 -2.33 -5.79
N ILE A 24 15.25 -2.18 -5.25
CA ILE A 24 14.21 -1.38 -5.89
C ILE A 24 14.48 0.11 -5.71
N CYS A 25 14.78 0.58 -4.49
CA CYS A 25 14.97 2.00 -4.21
C CYS A 25 16.39 2.52 -4.51
N GLY A 26 17.36 1.64 -4.69
CA GLY A 26 18.77 2.00 -4.91
C GLY A 26 19.48 2.56 -3.67
N ASN A 27 18.92 2.40 -2.47
CA ASN A 27 19.47 2.90 -1.22
C ASN A 27 19.61 1.77 -0.18
N TYR A 28 20.85 1.36 0.09
CA TYR A 28 21.20 0.30 1.05
C TYR A 28 21.19 0.74 2.52
N GLU A 29 21.05 2.04 2.78
CA GLU A 29 20.90 2.60 4.13
C GLU A 29 19.42 2.75 4.50
N ALA A 30 18.49 2.48 3.57
CA ALA A 30 17.08 2.59 3.84
C ALA A 30 16.62 1.50 4.82
N GLU A 31 15.94 1.90 5.88
CA GLU A 31 15.35 0.98 6.85
C GLU A 31 13.88 0.71 6.55
N MET A 32 13.38 -0.47 6.90
CA MET A 32 11.97 -0.84 6.76
C MET A 32 11.29 -0.84 8.14
N SER A 33 10.29 0.02 8.30
CA SER A 33 9.58 0.19 9.58
C SER A 33 8.65 -1.00 9.87
N ARG A 34 8.26 -1.18 11.15
CA ARG A 34 7.37 -2.27 11.56
C ARG A 34 6.03 -2.26 10.81
N ASN A 35 5.48 -1.08 10.54
CA ASN A 35 4.19 -0.92 9.84
C ASN A 35 4.25 -1.25 8.34
N GLU A 36 5.45 -1.45 7.80
CA GLU A 36 5.64 -1.91 6.42
C GLU A 36 5.78 -3.43 6.33
N LYS A 37 5.93 -4.12 7.47
CA LYS A 37 6.12 -5.57 7.55
C LYS A 37 4.79 -6.28 7.79
N THR A 38 4.70 -7.52 7.31
CA THR A 38 3.55 -8.42 7.51
C THR A 38 4.04 -9.85 7.74
N ASN A 39 3.32 -10.58 8.59
CA ASN A 39 3.55 -12.00 8.88
C ASN A 39 2.50 -12.90 8.20
N LEU A 40 1.62 -12.37 7.34
CA LEU A 40 0.52 -13.12 6.72
C LEU A 40 1.02 -14.29 5.86
N SER A 41 1.95 -14.04 4.94
CA SER A 41 2.63 -15.07 4.16
C SER A 41 3.98 -14.57 3.65
N LYS A 42 4.87 -15.50 3.26
CA LYS A 42 6.15 -15.13 2.63
C LYS A 42 5.94 -14.34 1.33
N ASN A 43 4.91 -14.65 0.54
CA ASN A 43 4.64 -13.87 -0.68
C ASN A 43 4.13 -12.46 -0.34
N ALA A 44 3.26 -12.33 0.67
CA ALA A 44 2.83 -11.03 1.17
C ALA A 44 4.02 -10.21 1.66
N ALA A 45 4.92 -10.79 2.44
CA ALA A 45 6.13 -10.12 2.92
C ALA A 45 7.04 -9.64 1.77
N LEU A 46 7.26 -10.47 0.74
CA LEU A 46 7.98 -10.06 -0.46
C LEU A 46 7.29 -8.89 -1.18
N TYR A 47 5.97 -8.97 -1.36
CA TYR A 47 5.18 -7.91 -1.98
C TYR A 47 5.26 -6.59 -1.21
N PHE A 48 5.15 -6.61 0.12
CA PHE A 48 5.32 -5.41 0.93
C PHE A 48 6.76 -4.86 0.91
N GLY A 49 7.77 -5.72 0.80
CA GLY A 49 9.15 -5.30 0.53
C GLY A 49 9.30 -4.57 -0.81
N ILE A 50 8.60 -5.06 -1.85
CA ILE A 50 8.54 -4.40 -3.16
C ILE A 50 7.89 -3.02 -3.04
N ILE A 51 6.73 -2.92 -2.38
CA ILE A 51 6.04 -1.65 -2.14
C ILE A 51 6.92 -0.69 -1.33
N ALA A 52 7.57 -1.16 -0.27
CA ALA A 52 8.46 -0.33 0.54
C ALA A 52 9.60 0.27 -0.29
N GLY A 53 10.16 -0.52 -1.22
CA GLY A 53 11.16 -0.03 -2.17
C GLY A 53 10.57 1.00 -3.14
N GLY A 54 9.39 0.71 -3.70
CA GLY A 54 8.68 1.61 -4.60
C GLY A 54 8.32 2.95 -3.95
N ARG A 55 7.82 2.92 -2.72
CA ARG A 55 7.54 4.13 -1.92
C ARG A 55 8.78 5.01 -1.79
N ARG A 56 9.93 4.43 -1.46
CA ARG A 56 11.19 5.17 -1.34
C ARG A 56 11.70 5.70 -2.68
N LYS A 57 11.40 5.01 -3.78
CA LYS A 57 11.83 5.40 -5.13
C LYS A 57 10.97 6.52 -5.73
N TYR A 58 9.66 6.49 -5.55
CA TYR A 58 8.72 7.34 -6.30
C TYR A 58 8.00 8.40 -5.47
N VAL A 59 7.92 8.23 -4.15
CA VAL A 59 7.11 9.11 -3.30
C VAL A 59 7.97 10.22 -2.75
N ASP A 60 7.58 11.46 -3.04
CA ASP A 60 8.08 12.62 -2.32
C ASP A 60 7.43 12.69 -0.93
N TRP A 61 8.08 12.07 0.05
CA TRP A 61 7.60 12.06 1.43
C TRP A 61 7.61 13.43 2.08
N GLN A 62 8.46 14.35 1.64
CA GLN A 62 8.45 15.71 2.16
C GLN A 62 7.15 16.41 1.76
N LEU A 63 6.77 16.32 0.49
CA LEU A 63 5.51 16.87 -0.01
C LEU A 63 4.29 16.21 0.65
N ILE A 64 4.29 14.87 0.75
CA ILE A 64 3.20 14.12 1.41
C ILE A 64 3.05 14.52 2.89
N ASN A 65 4.16 14.63 3.63
CA ASN A 65 4.11 15.01 5.04
C ASN A 65 3.61 16.45 5.23
N GLN A 66 4.08 17.39 4.40
CA GLN A 66 3.59 18.77 4.41
C GLN A 66 2.10 18.84 4.11
N TYR A 67 1.63 18.08 3.12
CA TYR A 67 0.21 17.97 2.80
C TYR A 67 -0.63 17.46 3.98
N VAL A 68 -0.22 16.32 4.57
CA VAL A 68 -0.93 15.71 5.70
C VAL A 68 -0.96 16.66 6.90
N GLU A 69 0.14 17.33 7.21
CA GLU A 69 0.22 18.33 8.28
C GLU A 69 -0.73 19.50 8.01
N TRP A 70 -0.63 20.12 6.83
CA TRP A 70 -1.49 21.23 6.43
C TRP A 70 -2.98 20.85 6.51
N ARG A 71 -3.38 19.69 5.97
CA ARG A 71 -4.78 19.25 6.05
C ARG A 71 -5.23 18.97 7.47
N SER A 72 -4.37 18.39 8.30
CA SER A 72 -4.65 18.20 9.73
C SER A 72 -4.92 19.53 10.44
N TYR A 73 -4.12 20.57 10.15
CA TYR A 73 -4.35 21.93 10.68
C TYR A 73 -5.67 22.54 10.21
N THR A 74 -6.17 22.18 9.02
CA THR A 74 -7.46 22.63 8.50
C THR A 74 -8.66 21.79 8.96
N GLY A 75 -8.44 20.80 9.84
CA GLY A 75 -9.50 20.01 10.47
C GLY A 75 -9.72 18.60 9.91
N PHE A 76 -8.90 18.16 8.95
CA PHE A 76 -8.96 16.76 8.49
C PHE A 76 -8.42 15.83 9.58
N SER A 77 -9.02 14.67 9.77
CA SER A 77 -8.47 13.64 10.64
C SER A 77 -7.29 12.96 9.94
N ARG A 78 -6.11 13.01 10.57
CA ARG A 78 -4.90 12.35 10.06
C ARG A 78 -5.11 10.86 9.85
N GLU A 79 -5.82 10.19 10.76
CA GLU A 79 -6.12 8.76 10.67
C GLU A 79 -7.00 8.44 9.44
N LYS A 80 -8.13 9.15 9.30
CA LYS A 80 -9.03 8.98 8.14
C LYS A 80 -8.34 9.31 6.82
N LEU A 81 -7.48 10.33 6.82
CA LEU A 81 -6.70 10.70 5.64
C LEU A 81 -5.70 9.59 5.29
N GLN A 82 -5.02 9.01 6.27
CA GLN A 82 -4.11 7.88 6.06
C GLN A 82 -4.82 6.64 5.52
N THR A 83 -6.06 6.37 5.94
CA THR A 83 -6.89 5.24 5.44
C THR A 83 -7.04 5.25 3.93
N ILE A 84 -7.18 6.42 3.29
CA ILE A 84 -7.32 6.53 1.83
C ILE A 84 -6.00 6.84 1.11
N LEU A 85 -5.10 7.59 1.76
CA LEU A 85 -3.84 8.03 1.16
C LEU A 85 -2.85 6.87 0.98
N LEU A 86 -2.71 6.00 1.99
CA LEU A 86 -1.72 4.93 1.96
C LEU A 86 -2.02 3.87 0.88
N PRO A 87 -3.28 3.39 0.71
CA PRO A 87 -3.62 2.50 -0.39
C PRO A 87 -3.35 3.11 -1.77
N ALA A 88 -3.66 4.40 -1.96
CA ALA A 88 -3.39 5.10 -3.21
C ALA A 88 -1.88 5.20 -3.51
N ILE A 89 -1.06 5.54 -2.50
CA ILE A 89 0.41 5.55 -2.63
C ILE A 89 0.94 4.16 -2.99
N ASN A 90 0.40 3.10 -2.38
CA ASN A 90 0.82 1.72 -2.66
C ASN A 90 0.47 1.30 -4.09
N ALA A 91 -0.75 1.59 -4.51
CA ALA A 91 -1.21 1.37 -5.87
C ALA A 91 -0.33 2.14 -6.87
N MET A 92 0.11 3.36 -6.54
CA MET A 92 0.96 4.15 -7.42
C MET A 92 2.35 3.56 -7.54
N ALA A 93 2.96 3.23 -6.40
CA ALA A 93 4.27 2.60 -6.36
C ALA A 93 4.29 1.29 -7.15
N ILE A 94 3.29 0.42 -6.95
CA ILE A 94 3.25 -0.87 -7.65
C ILE A 94 2.95 -0.71 -9.16
N ASN A 95 2.09 0.23 -9.55
CA ASN A 95 1.82 0.51 -10.96
C ASN A 95 3.10 0.96 -11.70
N LEU A 96 3.84 1.91 -11.12
CA LEU A 96 5.09 2.39 -11.70
C LEU A 96 6.15 1.29 -11.76
N LEU A 97 6.25 0.47 -10.71
CA LEU A 97 7.16 -0.67 -10.67
C LEU A 97 6.84 -1.74 -11.72
N SER A 98 5.57 -2.07 -11.91
CA SER A 98 5.12 -3.07 -12.89
C SER A 98 5.42 -2.64 -14.33
N VAL A 99 5.43 -1.34 -14.62
CA VAL A 99 5.86 -0.80 -15.93
C VAL A 99 7.36 -0.98 -16.14
N GLU A 100 8.17 -0.76 -15.10
CA GLU A 100 9.63 -0.93 -15.20
C GLU A 100 10.09 -2.38 -15.20
N ARG A 101 9.41 -3.25 -14.45
CA ARG A 101 9.79 -4.64 -14.19
C ARG A 101 8.59 -5.56 -14.33
N THR A 102 8.50 -6.24 -15.45
CA THR A 102 7.33 -7.06 -15.83
C THR A 102 6.95 -8.12 -14.81
N GLY A 103 7.92 -8.76 -14.15
CA GLY A 103 7.66 -9.80 -13.14
C GLY A 103 6.98 -9.31 -11.84
N ILE A 104 6.93 -7.98 -11.60
CA ILE A 104 6.29 -7.44 -10.40
C ILE A 104 4.77 -7.62 -10.44
N ALA A 105 4.15 -7.58 -11.63
CA ALA A 105 2.72 -7.78 -11.78
C ALA A 105 2.28 -9.19 -11.35
N ASP A 106 3.09 -10.21 -11.66
CA ASP A 106 2.82 -11.60 -11.26
C ASP A 106 2.93 -11.76 -9.74
N ILE A 107 4.03 -11.24 -9.14
CA ILE A 107 4.24 -11.26 -7.69
C ILE A 107 3.10 -10.55 -6.96
N GLN A 108 2.69 -9.37 -7.44
CA GLN A 108 1.56 -8.62 -6.90
C GLN A 108 0.28 -9.46 -6.91
N LYS A 109 -0.05 -10.04 -8.07
CA LYS A 109 -1.29 -10.79 -8.23
C LYS A 109 -1.33 -12.01 -7.31
N GLU A 110 -0.23 -12.76 -7.24
CA GLU A 110 -0.12 -13.94 -6.36
C GLU A 110 -0.20 -13.55 -4.88
N ALA A 111 0.53 -12.52 -4.46
CA ALA A 111 0.51 -12.04 -3.08
C ALA A 111 -0.87 -11.49 -2.68
N CYS A 112 -1.50 -10.67 -3.52
CA CYS A 112 -2.83 -10.12 -3.24
C CYS A 112 -3.88 -11.23 -3.16
N LEU A 113 -3.81 -12.24 -4.02
CA LEU A 113 -4.70 -13.40 -3.96
C LEU A 113 -4.53 -14.18 -2.65
N GLU A 114 -3.29 -14.36 -2.19
CA GLU A 114 -3.02 -15.03 -0.92
C GLU A 114 -3.51 -14.20 0.28
N ILE A 115 -3.27 -12.89 0.28
CA ILE A 115 -3.72 -11.96 1.33
C ILE A 115 -5.24 -12.03 1.51
N ILE A 116 -6.03 -11.89 0.44
CA ILE A 116 -7.49 -11.94 0.54
C ILE A 116 -8.01 -13.30 1.01
N ASN A 117 -7.34 -14.40 0.64
CA ASN A 117 -7.71 -15.74 1.08
C ASN A 117 -7.44 -15.92 2.59
N LEU A 118 -6.36 -15.34 3.10
CA LEU A 118 -5.96 -15.44 4.51
C LEU A 118 -6.79 -14.53 5.42
N LEU A 119 -7.04 -13.27 5.00
CA LEU A 119 -7.83 -12.33 5.79
C LEU A 119 -9.27 -12.82 5.96
N LYS A 120 -9.82 -13.51 4.94
CA LYS A 120 -11.27 -13.75 4.77
C LYS A 120 -12.01 -12.41 4.69
N SER A 121 -13.10 -12.31 3.94
CA SER A 121 -13.83 -11.03 3.81
C SER A 121 -14.07 -10.44 5.21
N PRO A 122 -13.62 -9.20 5.49
CA PRO A 122 -13.76 -8.64 6.81
C PRO A 122 -15.25 -8.50 7.12
N ILE A 123 -15.72 -9.18 8.17
CA ILE A 123 -17.03 -8.92 8.77
C ILE A 123 -16.77 -7.86 9.86
N THR A 124 -16.39 -6.65 9.42
CA THR A 124 -15.99 -5.55 10.31
C THR A 124 -16.64 -4.26 9.85
N ASP A 125 -17.12 -3.43 10.79
CA ASP A 125 -17.55 -2.04 10.49
C ASP A 125 -16.33 -1.07 10.39
N CYS A 126 -15.14 -1.60 10.08
CA CYS A 126 -13.90 -0.86 9.97
C CYS A 126 -13.61 -0.52 8.49
N LEU A 127 -13.76 0.75 8.13
CA LEU A 127 -13.52 1.22 6.77
C LEU A 127 -12.12 0.88 6.24
N SER A 128 -11.09 0.93 7.10
CA SER A 128 -9.71 0.63 6.68
C SER A 128 -9.56 -0.82 6.25
N ASP A 129 -10.11 -1.76 7.02
CA ASP A 129 -10.01 -3.19 6.75
C ASP A 129 -10.83 -3.56 5.50
N GLU A 130 -12.05 -3.01 5.37
CA GLU A 130 -12.90 -3.19 4.19
C GLU A 130 -12.22 -2.64 2.92
N LEU A 131 -11.61 -1.46 3.02
CA LEU A 131 -10.94 -0.82 1.89
C LEU A 131 -9.67 -1.56 1.46
N ASP A 132 -8.81 -1.94 2.41
CA ASP A 132 -7.61 -2.71 2.11
C ASP A 132 -7.95 -4.05 1.45
N PHE A 133 -8.97 -4.75 1.96
CA PHE A 133 -9.46 -5.99 1.36
C PHE A 133 -9.94 -5.78 -0.08
N SER A 134 -10.74 -4.73 -0.33
CA SER A 134 -11.24 -4.39 -1.67
C SER A 134 -10.10 -4.06 -2.64
N VAL A 135 -9.12 -3.25 -2.19
CA VAL A 135 -7.93 -2.93 -2.98
C VAL A 135 -7.16 -4.18 -3.35
N PHE A 136 -6.87 -5.09 -2.40
CA PHE A 136 -6.18 -6.34 -2.71
C PHE A 136 -7.00 -7.24 -3.66
N ALA A 137 -8.32 -7.30 -3.52
CA ALA A 137 -9.17 -8.10 -4.41
C ALA A 137 -9.14 -7.58 -5.85
N ILE A 138 -9.22 -6.26 -6.04
CA ILE A 138 -9.12 -5.63 -7.36
C ILE A 138 -7.74 -5.89 -7.97
N LEU A 139 -6.66 -5.73 -7.19
CA LEU A 139 -5.29 -5.97 -7.66
C LEU A 139 -5.02 -7.45 -7.96
N ALA A 140 -5.68 -8.38 -7.27
CA ALA A 140 -5.65 -9.81 -7.59
C ALA A 140 -6.49 -10.18 -8.83
N GLY A 141 -7.28 -9.26 -9.37
CA GLY A 141 -8.23 -9.50 -10.46
C GLY A 141 -9.41 -10.38 -10.04
N LYS A 142 -9.81 -10.33 -8.77
CA LYS A 142 -10.95 -11.07 -8.22
C LYS A 142 -12.17 -10.17 -8.10
N ILE A 143 -13.32 -10.71 -8.51
CA ILE A 143 -14.62 -10.10 -8.25
C ILE A 143 -15.12 -10.66 -6.93
N ILE A 144 -15.28 -9.80 -5.94
CA ILE A 144 -15.80 -10.14 -4.62
C ILE A 144 -17.18 -9.48 -4.42
N THR A 145 -18.03 -10.18 -3.68
CA THR A 145 -19.33 -9.65 -3.25
C THR A 145 -19.13 -8.85 -1.98
N GLU A 146 -18.81 -7.58 -2.13
CA GLU A 146 -18.63 -6.60 -1.05
C GLU A 146 -19.62 -5.44 -1.19
N ARG A 147 -19.65 -4.54 -0.20
CA ARG A 147 -20.47 -3.32 -0.30
C ARG A 147 -20.01 -2.47 -1.49
N GLN A 148 -20.99 -1.97 -2.24
CA GLN A 148 -20.74 -1.27 -3.50
C GLN A 148 -19.92 0.02 -3.30
N ASP A 149 -20.18 0.76 -2.22
CA ASP A 149 -19.48 2.01 -1.88
C ASP A 149 -17.98 1.80 -1.63
N ILE A 150 -17.62 0.76 -0.88
CA ILE A 150 -16.22 0.40 -0.63
C ILE A 150 -15.50 0.02 -1.93
N ARG A 151 -16.15 -0.79 -2.77
CA ARG A 151 -15.58 -1.19 -4.05
C ARG A 151 -15.34 0.00 -4.97
N GLU A 152 -16.31 0.90 -5.07
CA GLU A 152 -16.19 2.11 -5.87
C GLU A 152 -15.05 3.00 -5.38
N LEU A 153 -14.91 3.16 -4.05
CA LEU A 153 -13.79 3.87 -3.45
C LEU A 153 -12.44 3.22 -3.78
N ALA A 154 -12.31 1.91 -3.63
CA ALA A 154 -11.08 1.18 -3.96
C ALA A 154 -10.70 1.35 -5.44
N PHE A 155 -11.67 1.25 -6.35
CA PHE A 155 -11.46 1.52 -7.78
C PHE A 155 -11.01 2.97 -8.03
N GLU A 156 -11.64 3.95 -7.38
CA GLU A 156 -11.30 5.36 -7.49
C GLU A 156 -9.84 5.59 -7.07
N LEU A 157 -9.41 5.08 -5.91
CA LEU A 157 -8.03 5.19 -5.43
C LEU A 157 -7.01 4.53 -6.37
N ILE A 158 -7.30 3.32 -6.86
CA ILE A 158 -6.41 2.62 -7.80
C ILE A 158 -6.32 3.36 -9.14
N SER A 159 -7.41 4.00 -9.58
CA SER A 159 -7.44 4.75 -10.83
C SER A 159 -6.61 6.03 -10.76
N VAL A 160 -6.69 6.76 -9.64
CA VAL A 160 -5.88 7.95 -9.35
C VAL A 160 -4.39 7.60 -9.35
N ALA A 161 -4.07 6.43 -8.80
CA ALA A 161 -2.72 5.89 -8.67
C ALA A 161 -2.03 5.48 -10.00
N LYS A 162 -2.59 5.80 -11.16
CA LYS A 162 -1.93 5.61 -12.47
C LYS A 162 -1.02 6.78 -12.86
N THR A 163 -1.02 7.85 -12.08
CA THR A 163 -0.13 9.01 -12.27
C THR A 163 1.26 8.75 -11.68
N LYS A 164 2.25 9.54 -12.11
CA LYS A 164 3.53 9.72 -11.40
C LYS A 164 3.60 11.06 -10.66
N ASP A 165 2.56 11.88 -10.78
CA ASP A 165 2.47 13.22 -10.23
C ASP A 165 1.86 13.16 -8.82
N ILE A 166 2.69 13.39 -7.81
CA ILE A 166 2.29 13.38 -6.40
C ILE A 166 1.30 14.50 -6.10
N GLN A 167 1.42 15.65 -6.76
CA GLN A 167 0.50 16.77 -6.53
C GLN A 167 -0.91 16.42 -7.03
N TYR A 168 -1.01 15.83 -8.23
CA TYR A 168 -2.28 15.31 -8.74
C TYR A 168 -2.88 14.25 -7.81
N LEU A 169 -2.05 13.33 -7.29
CA LEU A 169 -2.50 12.31 -6.34
C LEU A 169 -3.09 12.96 -5.08
N ILE A 170 -2.40 13.94 -4.50
CA ILE A 170 -2.85 14.67 -3.30
C ILE A 170 -4.19 15.39 -3.55
N GLU A 171 -4.32 16.09 -4.67
CA GLU A 171 -5.56 16.79 -5.04
C GLU A 171 -6.75 15.82 -5.13
N LYS A 172 -6.53 14.64 -5.69
CA LYS A 172 -7.56 13.60 -5.77
C LYS A 172 -7.87 12.95 -4.42
N ILE A 173 -6.89 12.78 -3.55
CA ILE A 173 -7.14 12.32 -2.19
C ILE A 173 -7.98 13.32 -1.40
N ASP A 174 -7.79 14.63 -1.60
CA ASP A 174 -8.64 15.65 -0.99
C ASP A 174 -10.10 15.55 -1.47
N GLU A 175 -10.32 15.40 -2.77
CA GLU A 175 -11.67 15.22 -3.34
C GLU A 175 -12.35 13.99 -2.74
N VAL A 176 -11.62 12.86 -2.64
CA VAL A 176 -12.11 11.62 -2.05
C VAL A 176 -12.40 11.77 -0.56
N TYR A 177 -11.54 12.47 0.20
CA TYR A 177 -11.75 12.71 1.62
C TYR A 177 -13.06 13.47 1.87
N ILE A 178 -13.28 14.59 1.18
CA ILE A 178 -14.46 15.45 1.33
C ILE A 178 -15.76 14.71 0.97
N LYS A 179 -15.68 13.80 0.00
CA LYS A 179 -16.82 12.99 -0.45
C LYS A 179 -17.26 11.97 0.61
N ILE A 180 -16.32 11.48 1.44
CA ILE A 180 -16.54 10.31 2.32
C ILE A 180 -16.65 10.69 3.80
N PHE A 181 -15.92 11.72 4.25
CA PHE A 181 -15.76 12.07 5.66
C PHE A 181 -16.24 13.47 6.00
#